data_AF-A0A7Y0XCP6-F1
#
_entry.id   AF-A0A7Y0XCP6-F1
#
_cell.length_a   1.000
_cell.length_b   1.000
_cell.length_c   1.000
_cell.angle_alpha   90.00
_cell.angle_beta   90.00
_cell.angle_gamma   90.00
#
_symmetry.space_group_name_H-M   'P 1'
#
loop_
_entity.id
_entity.type
_entity.pdbx_description
1 polymer ?
#
loop_
_entity_poly.entity_id
_entity_poly.type
_entity_poly.pdbx_seq_one_letter_code
_entity_poly.pdbx_strand_id
1 'polypeptide(L)'
;VLQAERRELNLKQWLTGPSQQAQAREALLIRELDSLSPNALAALTAQLTKANVTSWLPSTAVIVRLAQVSQDEEVYNLLWRMKADYNSQSELERLAAVGDVFSIQQLMNATVNPSLKPEAISLLTKSNPLSPQVKQFLVRKMALSEEATMVAREL
;
A
#
# COMPACT_ATOMS: atom_id res chain seq x y z
N VAL A 1 17.69 -7.99 11.42
CA VAL A 1 17.28 -9.38 11.14
C VAL A 1 17.03 -10.17 12.42
N LEU A 2 18.04 -10.54 13.22
CA LEU A 2 17.84 -11.40 14.41
C LEU A 2 16.75 -10.92 15.39
N GLN A 3 16.68 -9.62 15.70
CA GLN A 3 15.62 -9.09 16.56
C GLN A 3 14.22 -9.20 15.94
N ALA A 4 14.10 -9.07 14.62
CA ALA A 4 12.82 -9.27 13.93
C ALA A 4 12.41 -10.75 13.95
N GLU A 5 13.36 -11.65 13.70
CA GLU A 5 13.15 -13.11 13.78
C GLU A 5 12.69 -13.56 15.17
N ARG A 6 13.26 -12.96 16.22
CA ARG A 6 12.86 -13.20 17.61
C ARG A 6 11.60 -12.46 18.02
N ARG A 7 11.02 -11.64 17.13
CA ARG A 7 9.85 -10.78 17.41
C ARG A 7 10.10 -9.75 18.53
N GLU A 8 11.36 -9.40 18.72
CA GLU A 8 11.85 -8.42 19.71
C GLU A 8 11.97 -7.02 19.10
N LEU A 9 11.93 -6.90 17.76
CA LEU A 9 12.04 -5.61 17.07
C LEU A 9 10.74 -4.79 17.22
N ASN A 10 10.81 -3.68 17.96
CA ASN A 10 9.75 -2.68 18.01
C ASN A 10 9.97 -1.60 16.94
N LEU A 11 9.12 -1.57 15.91
CA LEU A 11 9.26 -0.66 14.77
C LEU A 11 9.20 0.81 15.19
N LYS A 12 8.27 1.18 16.08
CA LYS A 12 8.10 2.56 16.55
C LYS A 12 9.37 3.06 17.22
N GLN A 13 9.88 2.32 18.19
CA GLN A 13 11.08 2.70 18.92
C GLN A 13 12.31 2.71 18.01
N TRP A 14 12.42 1.74 17.11
CA TRP A 14 13.60 1.59 16.29
C TRP A 14 13.65 2.59 15.13
N LEU A 15 12.53 2.93 14.52
CA LEU A 15 12.45 3.90 13.43
C LEU A 15 12.30 5.35 13.93
N THR A 16 12.15 5.58 15.23
CA THR A 16 12.18 6.91 15.82
C THR A 16 13.60 7.30 16.23
N GLY A 17 14.00 8.55 15.94
CA GLY A 17 15.31 9.08 16.31
C GLY A 17 15.75 10.25 15.43
N PRO A 18 17.02 10.68 15.52
CA PRO A 18 17.59 11.68 14.63
C PRO A 18 17.41 11.29 13.16
N SER A 19 17.08 12.26 12.30
CA SER A 19 16.65 12.03 10.91
C SER A 19 17.60 11.12 10.12
N GLN A 20 18.91 11.35 10.21
CA GLN A 20 19.91 10.53 9.50
C GLN A 20 19.92 9.07 9.97
N GLN A 21 19.76 8.83 11.28
CA GLN A 21 19.72 7.48 11.84
C GLN A 21 18.42 6.77 11.49
N ALA A 22 17.29 7.48 11.58
CA ALA A 22 15.99 6.95 11.18
C ALA A 22 15.99 6.54 9.71
N GLN A 23 16.48 7.39 8.81
CA GLN A 23 16.60 7.07 7.37
C GLN A 23 17.50 5.86 7.10
N ALA A 24 18.65 5.76 7.77
CA ALA A 24 19.53 4.60 7.62
C ALA A 24 18.85 3.30 8.09
N ARG A 25 18.06 3.36 9.17
CA ARG A 25 17.30 2.21 9.68
C ARG A 25 16.13 1.85 8.76
N GLU A 26 15.44 2.82 8.19
CA GLU A 26 14.39 2.58 7.19
C GLU A 26 14.96 1.90 5.94
N ALA A 27 16.08 2.41 5.41
CA ALA A 27 16.75 1.81 4.26
C ALA A 27 17.21 0.37 4.55
N LEU A 28 17.75 0.14 5.75
CA LEU A 28 18.12 -1.21 6.19
C LEU A 28 16.89 -2.11 6.29
N LEU A 29 15.79 -1.63 6.89
CA LEU A 29 14.55 -2.40 7.01
C LEU A 29 14.07 -2.83 5.63
N ILE A 30 13.91 -1.87 4.72
CA ILE A 30 13.39 -2.09 3.36
C ILE A 30 14.19 -3.17 2.63
N ARG A 31 15.52 -3.14 2.76
CA ARG A 31 16.42 -4.11 2.13
C ARG A 31 16.31 -5.52 2.73
N GLU A 32 16.10 -5.62 4.04
CA GLU A 32 16.11 -6.90 4.75
C GLU A 32 14.73 -7.57 4.83
N LEU A 33 13.65 -6.92 4.41
CA LEU A 33 12.30 -7.49 4.54
C LEU A 33 12.14 -8.83 3.81
N ASP A 34 12.77 -9.04 2.66
CA ASP A 34 12.70 -10.31 1.92
C ASP A 34 13.46 -11.45 2.59
N SER A 35 14.39 -11.14 3.50
CA SER A 35 15.17 -12.16 4.22
C SER A 35 14.48 -12.64 5.49
N LEU A 36 13.36 -12.00 5.88
CA LEU A 36 12.63 -12.34 7.08
C LEU A 36 11.74 -13.56 6.88
N SER A 37 11.65 -14.40 7.91
CA SER A 37 10.68 -15.48 7.95
C SER A 37 9.24 -14.94 7.91
N PRO A 38 8.26 -15.72 7.39
CA PRO A 38 6.85 -15.32 7.38
C PRO A 38 6.32 -14.94 8.78
N ASN A 39 6.83 -15.61 9.81
CA ASN A 39 6.48 -15.33 11.21
C ASN A 39 7.01 -13.98 11.70
N ALA A 40 8.24 -13.62 11.30
CA ALA A 40 8.82 -12.34 11.63
C ALA A 40 8.07 -11.21 10.90
N LEU A 41 7.77 -11.42 9.62
CA LEU A 41 7.01 -10.46 8.82
C LEU A 41 5.61 -10.22 9.40
N ALA A 42 4.87 -11.28 9.75
CA ALA A 42 3.56 -11.17 10.39
C ALA A 42 3.62 -10.43 11.74
N ALA A 43 4.71 -10.59 12.51
CA ALA A 43 4.89 -9.85 13.75
C ALA A 43 5.16 -8.35 13.51
N LEU A 44 5.85 -8.00 12.43
CA LEU A 44 6.08 -6.61 12.03
C LEU A 44 4.81 -5.95 11.50
N THR A 45 4.05 -6.63 10.64
CA THR A 45 2.78 -6.09 10.11
C THR A 45 1.75 -5.88 11.23
N ALA A 46 1.69 -6.81 12.19
CA ALA A 46 0.79 -6.69 13.35
C ALA A 46 1.04 -5.42 14.19
N GLN A 47 2.27 -4.91 14.25
CA GLN A 47 2.56 -3.66 14.97
C GLN A 47 1.90 -2.43 14.31
N LEU A 48 1.61 -2.51 13.01
CA LEU A 48 0.99 -1.44 12.23
C LEU A 48 -0.54 -1.58 12.17
N THR A 49 -1.04 -2.81 12.11
CA THR A 49 -2.47 -3.09 11.82
C THR A 49 -3.31 -3.33 13.07
N LYS A 50 -2.69 -3.82 14.16
CA LYS A 50 -3.41 -4.16 15.41
C LYS A 50 -3.24 -3.14 16.53
N ALA A 51 -2.24 -2.27 16.44
CA ALA A 51 -2.11 -1.16 17.37
C ALA A 51 -3.13 -0.08 17.01
N ASN A 52 -3.67 0.65 18.00
CA ASN A 52 -4.44 1.86 17.73
C ASN A 52 -3.54 2.85 16.97
N VAL A 53 -3.75 2.92 15.65
CA VAL A 53 -2.87 3.52 14.63
C VAL A 53 -2.65 5.04 14.82
N THR A 54 -3.31 5.66 15.79
CA THR A 54 -3.31 7.12 15.98
C THR A 54 -2.01 7.70 16.53
N SER A 55 -1.07 6.91 17.04
CA SER A 55 0.10 7.46 17.75
C SER A 55 1.39 7.59 16.92
N TRP A 56 1.55 6.85 15.83
CA TRP A 56 2.78 6.83 15.02
C TRP A 56 2.64 5.94 13.78
N LEU A 57 3.24 6.36 12.67
CA LEU A 57 3.41 5.58 11.44
C LEU A 57 4.83 5.80 10.87
N PRO A 58 5.46 4.77 10.29
CA PRO A 58 6.72 4.94 9.56
C PRO A 58 6.50 5.62 8.21
N SER A 59 7.58 5.87 7.46
CA SER A 59 7.47 6.46 6.12
C SER A 59 6.66 5.59 5.16
N THR A 60 6.06 6.22 4.14
CA THR A 60 5.29 5.52 3.10
C THR A 60 6.14 4.47 2.39
N ALA A 61 7.44 4.71 2.20
CA ALA A 61 8.37 3.74 1.61
C ALA A 61 8.46 2.43 2.43
N VAL A 62 8.50 2.54 3.77
CA VAL A 62 8.48 1.36 4.65
C VAL A 62 7.15 0.63 4.57
N ILE A 63 6.03 1.35 4.57
CA ILE A 63 4.69 0.75 4.47
C ILE A 63 4.51 0.03 3.14
N VAL A 64 4.88 0.66 2.03
CA VAL A 64 4.84 0.05 0.68
C VAL A 64 5.67 -1.23 0.67
N ARG A 65 6.90 -1.21 1.17
CA ARG A 65 7.74 -2.41 1.16
C ARG A 65 7.16 -3.52 2.03
N LEU A 66 6.63 -3.20 3.21
CA LEU A 66 5.96 -4.17 4.06
C LEU A 66 4.73 -4.77 3.38
N ALA A 67 3.88 -3.94 2.76
CA ALA A 67 2.72 -4.38 2.00
C ALA A 67 3.11 -5.32 0.85
N GLN A 68 4.14 -4.99 0.08
CA GLN A 68 4.61 -5.81 -1.04
C GLN A 68 5.07 -7.20 -0.59
N VAL A 69 5.94 -7.27 0.44
CA VAL A 69 6.55 -8.53 0.87
C VAL A 69 5.56 -9.39 1.64
N SER A 70 4.64 -8.78 2.40
CA SER A 70 3.65 -9.52 3.19
C SER A 70 2.39 -9.88 2.41
N GLN A 71 2.07 -9.12 1.35
CA GLN A 71 0.78 -9.15 0.68
C GLN A 71 -0.41 -9.02 1.66
N ASP A 72 -0.19 -8.35 2.80
CA ASP A 72 -1.18 -8.19 3.86
C ASP A 72 -2.16 -7.06 3.49
N GLU A 73 -3.45 -7.40 3.38
CA GLU A 73 -4.49 -6.46 3.00
C GLU A 73 -4.65 -5.30 4.00
N GLU A 74 -4.41 -5.53 5.30
CA GLU A 74 -4.53 -4.47 6.31
C GLU A 74 -3.38 -3.47 6.23
N VAL A 75 -2.20 -3.92 5.81
CA VAL A 75 -1.07 -3.01 5.54
C VAL A 75 -1.35 -2.16 4.30
N TYR A 76 -1.97 -2.73 3.26
CA TYR A 76 -2.44 -1.94 2.12
C TYR A 76 -3.57 -0.98 2.49
N ASN A 77 -4.53 -1.42 3.31
CA ASN A 77 -5.60 -0.54 3.81
C ASN A 77 -5.03 0.66 4.56
N LEU A 78 -3.97 0.45 5.33
CA LEU A 78 -3.23 1.51 5.99
C LEU A 78 -2.56 2.44 4.98
N LEU A 79 -1.83 1.89 4.00
CA LEU A 79 -1.18 2.65 2.93
C LEU A 79 -2.16 3.59 2.22
N TRP A 80 -3.34 3.09 1.86
CA TRP A 80 -4.34 3.88 1.13
C TRP A 80 -5.00 4.97 1.99
N ARG A 81 -4.92 4.89 3.31
CA ARG A 81 -5.40 5.95 4.22
C ARG A 81 -4.33 7.01 4.52
N MET A 82 -3.07 6.74 4.19
CA MET A 82 -1.97 7.70 4.38
C MET A 82 -2.07 8.85 3.37
N LYS A 83 -1.38 9.96 3.68
CA LYS A 83 -1.21 11.05 2.71
C LYS A 83 -0.48 10.50 1.48
N ALA A 84 -1.06 10.72 0.31
CA ALA A 84 -0.44 10.33 -0.95
C ALA A 84 0.91 11.01 -1.15
N ASP A 85 1.89 10.24 -1.59
CA ASP A 85 3.20 10.67 -2.03
C ASP A 85 3.71 9.80 -3.20
N TYR A 86 4.93 10.09 -3.64
CA TYR A 86 5.58 9.36 -4.73
C TYR A 86 5.59 7.83 -4.52
N ASN A 87 5.84 7.34 -3.30
CA ASN A 87 5.91 5.90 -3.03
C ASN A 87 4.53 5.24 -3.20
N SER A 88 3.47 5.91 -2.73
CA SER A 88 2.11 5.40 -2.91
C SER A 88 1.67 5.40 -4.38
N GLN A 89 2.10 6.39 -5.18
CA GLN A 89 1.82 6.45 -6.62
C GLN A 89 2.58 5.36 -7.38
N SER A 90 3.89 5.22 -7.15
CA SER A 90 4.69 4.16 -7.76
C SER A 90 4.19 2.76 -7.41
N GLU A 91 3.60 2.58 -6.22
CA GLU A 91 2.98 1.31 -5.88
C GLU A 91 1.71 1.03 -6.70
N LEU A 92 0.90 2.04 -7.06
CA LEU A 92 -0.22 1.84 -7.99
C LEU A 92 0.27 1.40 -9.36
N GLU A 93 1.28 2.08 -9.90
CA GLU A 93 1.86 1.71 -11.20
C GLU A 93 2.39 0.27 -11.17
N ARG A 94 3.08 -0.13 -10.09
CA ARG A 94 3.57 -1.49 -9.90
C ARG A 94 2.42 -2.51 -9.84
N LEU A 95 1.37 -2.23 -9.07
CA LEU A 95 0.19 -3.10 -8.98
C LEU A 95 -0.52 -3.25 -10.32
N ALA A 96 -0.64 -2.16 -11.09
CA ALA A 96 -1.21 -2.19 -12.43
C ALA A 96 -0.36 -3.02 -13.40
N ALA A 97 0.97 -2.91 -13.31
CA ALA A 97 1.89 -3.71 -14.13
C ALA A 97 1.82 -5.21 -13.79
N VAL A 98 1.61 -5.58 -12.53
CA VAL A 98 1.41 -6.97 -12.12
C VAL A 98 0.05 -7.50 -12.58
N GLY A 99 -1.02 -6.73 -12.37
CA GLY A 99 -2.35 -7.00 -12.95
C GLY A 99 -3.04 -8.28 -12.47
N ASP A 100 -2.54 -8.95 -11.43
CA ASP A 100 -3.18 -10.12 -10.84
C ASP A 100 -4.42 -9.74 -10.01
N VAL A 101 -5.19 -10.74 -9.58
CA VAL A 101 -6.46 -10.52 -8.86
C VAL A 101 -6.25 -9.66 -7.61
N PHE A 102 -5.17 -9.90 -6.86
CA PHE A 102 -4.84 -9.13 -5.67
C PHE A 102 -4.50 -7.69 -6.02
N SER A 103 -3.64 -7.47 -7.04
CA SER A 103 -3.20 -6.14 -7.43
C SER A 103 -4.33 -5.29 -7.97
N ILE A 104 -5.21 -5.88 -8.77
CA ILE A 104 -6.43 -5.22 -9.25
C ILE A 104 -7.35 -4.85 -8.08
N GLN A 105 -7.49 -5.74 -7.08
CA GLN A 105 -8.25 -5.43 -5.87
C GLN A 105 -7.64 -4.25 -5.12
N GLN A 106 -6.30 -4.18 -5.01
CA GLN A 106 -5.63 -3.05 -4.35
C GLN A 106 -5.77 -1.74 -5.11
N LEU A 107 -5.75 -1.74 -6.44
CA LEU A 107 -6.07 -0.55 -7.23
C LEU A 107 -7.49 -0.04 -6.95
N MET A 108 -8.47 -0.94 -6.85
CA MET A 108 -9.84 -0.56 -6.47
C MET A 108 -9.89 0.00 -5.05
N ASN A 109 -9.18 -0.62 -4.10
CA ASN A 109 -9.11 -0.16 -2.71
C ASN A 109 -8.45 1.21 -2.58
N ALA A 110 -7.42 1.51 -3.38
CA ALA A 110 -6.73 2.80 -3.36
C ALA A 110 -7.64 3.99 -3.69
N THR A 111 -8.78 3.76 -4.35
CA THR A 111 -9.76 4.82 -4.66
C THR A 111 -10.42 5.45 -3.44
N VAL A 112 -10.22 4.91 -2.23
CA VAL A 112 -10.64 5.58 -0.99
C VAL A 112 -9.81 6.84 -0.71
N ASN A 113 -8.60 6.93 -1.27
CA ASN A 113 -7.74 8.09 -1.15
C ASN A 113 -8.08 9.12 -2.26
N PRO A 114 -8.56 10.32 -1.92
CA PRO A 114 -8.95 11.31 -2.93
C PRO A 114 -7.82 11.72 -3.86
N SER A 115 -6.57 11.73 -3.38
CA SER A 115 -5.40 12.13 -4.17
C SER A 115 -4.91 11.04 -5.12
N LEU A 116 -5.12 9.77 -4.78
CA LEU A 116 -4.73 8.63 -5.62
C LEU A 116 -5.86 8.14 -6.55
N LYS A 117 -7.11 8.44 -6.21
CA LYS A 117 -8.30 7.96 -6.93
C LYS A 117 -8.23 8.18 -8.44
N PRO A 118 -7.87 9.37 -8.98
CA PRO A 118 -7.87 9.58 -10.43
C PRO A 118 -6.90 8.64 -11.16
N GLU A 119 -5.71 8.48 -10.61
CA GLU A 119 -4.67 7.61 -11.16
C GLU A 119 -5.07 6.13 -11.07
N ALA A 120 -5.58 5.69 -9.91
CA ALA A 120 -6.07 4.33 -9.72
C ALA A 120 -7.19 3.97 -10.71
N ILE A 121 -8.13 4.91 -10.96
CA ILE A 121 -9.18 4.73 -11.96
C ILE A 121 -8.59 4.61 -13.37
N SER A 122 -7.68 5.51 -13.76
CA SER A 122 -7.04 5.45 -15.09
C SER A 122 -6.23 4.17 -15.31
N LEU A 123 -5.57 3.65 -14.28
CA LEU A 123 -4.86 2.36 -14.35
C LEU A 123 -5.83 1.18 -14.50
N LEU A 124 -6.98 1.23 -13.80
CA LEU A 124 -8.01 0.21 -13.91
C LEU A 124 -8.65 0.16 -15.30
N THR A 125 -8.92 1.30 -15.95
CA THR A 125 -9.48 1.33 -17.32
C THR A 125 -8.52 0.76 -18.35
N LYS A 126 -7.21 0.89 -18.12
CA LYS A 126 -6.14 0.37 -18.98
C LYS A 126 -5.85 -1.12 -18.77
N SER A 127 -6.45 -1.75 -17.76
CA SER A 127 -6.26 -3.19 -17.52
C SER A 127 -6.84 -4.03 -18.67
N ASN A 128 -6.03 -4.96 -19.19
CA ASN A 128 -6.41 -5.80 -20.33
C ASN A 128 -6.13 -7.29 -20.02
N PRO A 129 -7.14 -8.19 -20.04
CA PRO A 129 -8.55 -7.90 -20.29
C PRO A 129 -9.23 -7.18 -19.12
N LEU A 130 -10.16 -6.27 -19.43
CA LEU A 130 -10.96 -5.60 -18.42
C LEU A 130 -11.92 -6.61 -17.78
N SER A 131 -11.59 -7.07 -16.57
CA SER A 131 -12.36 -8.11 -15.88
C SER A 131 -13.78 -7.65 -15.55
N PRO A 132 -14.77 -8.56 -15.44
CA PRO A 132 -16.13 -8.21 -15.07
C PRO A 132 -16.22 -7.44 -13.74
N GLN A 133 -15.33 -7.76 -12.79
CA GLN A 133 -15.23 -7.08 -11.50
C GLN A 133 -14.81 -5.62 -11.67
N VAL A 134 -13.79 -5.35 -12.49
CA VAL A 134 -13.32 -3.99 -12.77
C VAL A 134 -14.41 -3.19 -13.50
N LYS A 135 -15.09 -3.80 -14.48
CA LYS A 135 -16.23 -3.17 -15.19
C LYS A 135 -17.32 -2.75 -14.21
N GLN A 136 -17.74 -3.67 -13.33
CA GLN A 136 -18.78 -3.39 -12.35
C GLN A 136 -18.36 -2.28 -11.38
N PHE A 137 -17.10 -2.28 -10.96
CA PHE A 137 -16.55 -1.24 -10.10
C PHE A 137 -16.56 0.14 -10.77
N LEU A 138 -16.05 0.25 -12.00
CA LEU A 138 -16.00 1.51 -12.75
C LEU A 138 -17.40 2.07 -13.03
N VAL A 139 -18.36 1.21 -13.39
CA VAL A 139 -19.77 1.63 -13.58
C VAL A 139 -20.37 2.19 -12.29
N ARG A 140 -20.09 1.56 -11.12
CA ARG A 140 -20.56 2.08 -9.83
C ARG A 140 -19.94 3.44 -9.49
N LYS A 141 -18.67 3.64 -9.82
CA LYS A 141 -17.99 4.94 -9.65
C LYS A 141 -18.63 6.01 -10.53
N MET A 142 -18.91 5.70 -11.81
CA MET A 142 -19.62 6.61 -12.71
C MET A 142 -21.02 7.04 -12.23
N ALA A 143 -21.74 6.13 -11.56
CA ALA A 143 -23.09 6.42 -11.04
C ALA A 143 -23.08 7.44 -9.88
N LEU A 144 -21.92 7.70 -9.27
CA LEU A 144 -21.73 8.74 -8.28
C LEU A 144 -21.34 10.03 -9.03
N SER A 145 -22.28 10.96 -9.13
CA SER A 145 -22.32 12.14 -10.04
C SER A 145 -21.07 13.05 -10.10
N GLU A 146 -20.10 12.94 -9.20
CA GLU A 146 -18.83 13.68 -9.26
C GLU A 146 -17.73 12.95 -10.06
N GLU A 147 -17.88 11.64 -10.29
CA GLU A 147 -16.86 10.77 -10.91
C GLU A 147 -17.20 10.39 -12.37
N ALA A 148 -18.43 10.66 -12.83
CA ALA A 148 -18.94 10.31 -14.16
C ALA A 148 -18.09 10.86 -15.31
N THR A 149 -17.68 12.13 -15.23
CA THR A 149 -16.90 12.81 -16.28
C THR A 149 -15.46 12.31 -16.36
N MET A 150 -14.90 11.81 -15.25
CA MET A 150 -13.52 11.32 -15.19
C MET A 150 -13.41 9.93 -15.82
N VAL A 151 -14.28 9.01 -15.42
CA VAL A 151 -14.27 7.64 -15.97
C VAL A 151 -14.67 7.62 -17.44
N ALA A 152 -15.64 8.43 -17.85
CA ALA A 152 -16.07 8.52 -19.25
C ALA A 152 -15.00 9.07 -20.21
N ARG A 153 -13.96 9.76 -19.70
CA ARG A 153 -12.82 10.22 -20.52
C ARG A 153 -11.75 9.14 -20.72
N GLU A 154 -11.70 8.16 -19.84
CA GLU A 154 -10.66 7.13 -19.80
C GLU A 154 -11.11 5.78 -20.39
N LEU A 155 -12.39 5.67 -20.79
CA LEU A 155 -12.99 4.54 -21.53
C LEU A 155 -13.16 4.91 -23.00
#